data_AF-A0A0F2P784-F1
#
_entry.id   AF-A0A0F2P784-F1
#
_cell.length_a   1.000
_cell.length_b   1.000
_cell.length_c   1.000
_cell.angle_alpha   90.00
_cell.angle_beta   90.00
_cell.angle_gamma   90.00
#
_symmetry.space_group_name_H-M   'P 1'
#
loop_
_entity.id
_entity.type
_entity.pdbx_description
1 polymer ?
#
loop_
_entity_poly.entity_id
_entity_poly.type
_entity_poly.pdbx_seq_one_letter_code
_entity_poly.pdbx_strand_id
1 'polypeptide(L)'
;MAWILQNDQDKAIIEELTRESDRGLIIIGTSFLEARLEQIIKIMMPAKDRDVEGKIFSGSGPMATFSAKIDVGYLMQFYPAETRALLHKIRCIRNDAAHSTEPVTFETPTIKDRSENLVRDTDRSIRAFYPHLSRLKLATQYAVNKPAEIFRVLNDDGTVTEGQFHVSFDDARSSFLAAIKLLLFCFYEVNAPMEKVRLSLPDKA
;
A
#
# COMPACT_ATOMS: atom_id res chain seq x y z
N MET A 1 12.13 17.73 -0.55
CA MET A 1 11.86 16.70 0.49
C MET A 1 10.84 15.74 -0.13
N ALA A 2 11.24 14.52 -0.51
CA ALA A 2 10.36 13.53 -1.14
C ALA A 2 9.49 12.90 -0.06
N TRP A 3 8.18 13.06 -0.18
CA TRP A 3 7.21 12.52 0.76
C TRP A 3 6.36 11.48 0.01
N ILE A 4 6.45 10.23 0.45
CA ILE A 4 5.49 9.14 0.12
C ILE A 4 4.47 8.95 1.26
N LEU A 5 4.41 9.93 2.16
CA LEU A 5 3.73 9.88 3.44
C LEU A 5 3.22 11.30 3.67
N GLN A 6 1.91 11.51 3.75
CA GLN A 6 1.26 12.82 3.58
C GLN A 6 1.67 13.86 4.65
N ASN A 7 2.45 13.47 5.65
CA ASN A 7 2.84 14.25 6.83
C ASN A 7 3.84 13.44 7.69
N ASP A 8 4.47 14.08 8.66
CA ASP A 8 5.41 13.44 9.63
C ASP A 8 4.81 12.23 10.35
N GLN A 9 3.49 12.19 10.49
CA GLN A 9 2.75 11.11 11.13
C GLN A 9 2.85 9.80 10.34
N ASP A 10 2.66 9.85 9.02
CA ASP A 10 2.74 8.67 8.17
C ASP A 10 4.17 8.06 8.19
N LYS A 11 5.22 8.90 8.26
CA LYS A 11 6.63 8.47 8.47
C LYS A 11 6.82 7.76 9.81
N ALA A 12 6.33 8.37 10.88
CA ALA A 12 6.41 7.79 12.21
C ALA A 12 5.74 6.41 12.27
N ILE A 13 4.55 6.26 11.65
CA ILE A 13 3.85 4.98 11.60
C ILE A 13 4.65 3.93 10.82
N ILE A 14 5.22 4.26 9.66
CA ILE A 14 6.03 3.29 8.89
C ILE A 14 7.28 2.84 9.68
N GLU A 15 7.94 3.76 10.39
CA GLU A 15 9.10 3.46 11.25
C GLU A 15 8.72 2.63 12.48
N GLU A 16 7.52 2.84 13.01
CA GLU A 16 6.92 2.01 14.07
C GLU A 16 6.67 0.59 13.54
N LEU A 17 6.01 0.45 12.39
CA LEU A 17 5.70 -0.85 11.78
C LEU A 17 6.95 -1.72 11.52
N THR A 18 8.10 -1.11 11.21
CA THR A 18 9.36 -1.86 11.07
C THR A 18 9.81 -2.53 12.37
N ARG A 19 9.51 -1.92 13.52
CA ARG A 19 9.92 -2.36 14.86
C ARG A 19 8.85 -3.20 15.56
N GLU A 20 7.65 -3.26 15.00
CA GLU A 20 6.53 -3.98 15.58
C GLU A 20 6.72 -5.50 15.62
N SER A 21 6.00 -6.16 16.53
CA SER A 21 5.85 -7.62 16.47
C SER A 21 5.21 -8.05 15.14
N ASP A 22 5.34 -9.32 14.73
CA ASP A 22 4.69 -9.81 13.50
C ASP A 22 3.19 -9.55 13.50
N ARG A 23 2.53 -9.87 14.63
CA ARG A 23 1.10 -9.59 14.83
C ARG A 23 0.80 -8.10 14.80
N GLY A 24 1.66 -7.28 15.44
CA GLY A 24 1.54 -5.81 15.43
C GLY A 24 1.63 -5.25 14.02
N LEU A 25 2.64 -5.64 13.25
CA LEU A 25 2.81 -5.26 11.84
C LEU A 25 1.58 -5.62 11.01
N ILE A 26 1.06 -6.85 11.14
CA ILE A 26 -0.12 -7.30 10.39
C ILE A 26 -1.35 -6.45 10.73
N ILE A 27 -1.63 -6.24 12.02
CA ILE A 27 -2.85 -5.56 12.47
C ILE A 27 -2.75 -4.05 12.21
N ILE A 28 -1.68 -3.41 12.67
CA ILE A 28 -1.50 -1.96 12.58
C ILE A 28 -1.30 -1.57 11.11
N GLY A 29 -0.45 -2.30 10.36
CA GLY A 29 -0.19 -2.01 8.95
C GLY A 29 -1.44 -2.13 8.08
N THR A 30 -2.25 -3.16 8.30
CA THR A 30 -3.54 -3.30 7.59
C THR A 30 -4.54 -2.23 7.97
N SER A 31 -4.61 -1.86 9.26
CA SER A 31 -5.53 -0.82 9.73
C SER A 31 -5.16 0.55 9.16
N PHE A 32 -3.86 0.83 9.03
CA PHE A 32 -3.36 2.04 8.38
C PHE A 32 -3.74 2.08 6.89
N LEU A 33 -3.59 0.95 6.19
CA LEU A 33 -4.00 0.81 4.80
C LEU A 33 -5.52 1.00 4.60
N GLU A 34 -6.33 0.43 5.48
CA GLU A 34 -7.78 0.63 5.47
C GLU A 34 -8.15 2.11 5.67
N ALA A 35 -7.51 2.79 6.62
CA ALA A 35 -7.75 4.20 6.88
C ALA A 35 -7.42 5.08 5.66
N ARG A 36 -6.33 4.77 4.94
CA ARG A 36 -5.99 5.49 3.71
C ARG A 36 -6.97 5.24 2.58
N LEU A 37 -7.43 4.01 2.41
CA LEU A 37 -8.46 3.69 1.43
C LEU A 37 -9.77 4.43 1.74
N GLU A 38 -10.18 4.47 3.01
CA GLU A 38 -11.34 5.25 3.45
C GLU A 38 -11.18 6.74 3.14
N GLN A 39 -10.00 7.30 3.41
CA GLN A 39 -9.71 8.70 3.10
C GLN A 39 -9.86 9.00 1.60
N ILE A 40 -9.34 8.14 0.72
CA ILE A 40 -9.50 8.32 -0.74
C ILE A 40 -10.97 8.31 -1.11
N ILE A 41 -11.73 7.33 -0.63
CA ILE A 41 -13.16 7.23 -0.90
C ILE A 41 -13.87 8.50 -0.46
N LYS A 42 -13.61 8.99 0.77
CA LYS A 42 -14.19 10.21 1.31
C LYS A 42 -13.83 11.45 0.49
N ILE A 43 -12.60 11.56 0.00
CA ILE A 43 -12.16 12.67 -0.85
C ILE A 43 -12.96 12.67 -2.16
N MET A 44 -13.15 11.50 -2.76
CA MET A 44 -13.82 11.33 -4.05
C MET A 44 -15.35 11.45 -3.98
N MET A 45 -15.96 11.35 -2.78
CA MET A 45 -17.40 11.61 -2.60
C MET A 45 -17.73 13.08 -2.83
N PRO A 46 -18.70 13.43 -3.72
CA PRO A 46 -18.98 14.83 -4.06
C PRO A 46 -19.68 15.59 -2.93
N ALA A 47 -20.55 14.93 -2.18
CA ALA A 47 -21.23 15.52 -1.03
C ALA A 47 -20.34 15.38 0.22
N LYS A 48 -20.16 16.47 0.96
CA LYS A 48 -19.46 16.48 2.26
C LYS A 48 -20.48 16.68 3.38
N ASP A 49 -21.00 15.58 3.90
CA ASP A 49 -21.95 15.56 5.01
C ASP A 49 -21.41 14.64 6.10
N ARG A 50 -20.98 15.22 7.22
CA ARG A 50 -20.31 14.49 8.30
C ARG A 50 -21.23 13.50 9.00
N ASP A 51 -22.53 13.80 9.09
CA ASP A 51 -23.49 12.92 9.75
C ASP A 51 -23.77 11.69 8.89
N VAL A 52 -23.90 11.90 7.58
CA VAL A 52 -24.07 10.81 6.60
C VAL A 52 -22.80 9.98 6.48
N GLU A 53 -21.63 10.61 6.38
CA GLU A 53 -20.33 9.92 6.38
C GLU A 53 -20.17 9.06 7.65
N GLY A 54 -20.48 9.60 8.82
CA GLY A 54 -20.42 8.86 10.09
C GLY A 54 -21.27 7.59 10.05
N LYS A 55 -22.50 7.67 9.52
CA LYS A 55 -23.39 6.50 9.39
C LYS A 55 -22.94 5.49 8.35
N ILE A 56 -22.32 5.94 7.25
CA ILE A 56 -21.92 5.08 6.14
C ILE A 56 -20.66 4.27 6.49
N PHE A 57 -19.69 4.88 7.16
CA PHE A 57 -18.37 4.29 7.43
C PHE A 57 -18.23 3.65 8.81
N SER A 58 -19.29 3.63 9.64
CA SER A 58 -19.22 3.07 11.00
C SER A 58 -20.38 2.10 11.31
N GLY A 59 -20.24 1.32 12.38
CA GLY A 59 -21.27 0.41 12.87
C GLY A 59 -21.70 -0.60 11.81
N SER A 60 -23.00 -0.64 11.51
CA SER A 60 -23.59 -1.47 10.45
C SER A 60 -23.71 -0.74 9.10
N GLY A 61 -22.97 0.36 8.92
CA GLY A 61 -22.96 1.14 7.70
C GLY A 61 -22.43 0.34 6.49
N PRO A 62 -22.88 0.65 5.27
CA PRO A 62 -22.52 -0.11 4.07
C PRO A 62 -21.02 -0.07 3.74
N MET A 63 -20.27 0.91 4.26
CA MET A 63 -18.83 1.02 4.09
C MET A 63 -18.07 0.88 5.41
N ALA A 64 -18.66 0.25 6.42
CA ALA A 64 -18.03 0.09 7.73
C ALA A 64 -16.86 -0.92 7.73
N THR A 65 -16.87 -1.89 6.81
CA THR A 65 -15.86 -2.96 6.78
C THR A 65 -14.76 -2.70 5.76
N PHE A 66 -13.54 -3.19 6.05
CA PHE A 66 -12.44 -3.13 5.10
C PHE A 66 -12.79 -3.78 3.76
N SER A 67 -13.48 -4.93 3.78
CA SER A 67 -13.93 -5.60 2.55
C SER A 67 -14.83 -4.71 1.69
N ALA A 68 -15.80 -4.03 2.29
CA ALA A 68 -16.69 -3.14 1.55
C ALA A 68 -15.92 -1.96 0.94
N LYS A 69 -14.97 -1.38 1.69
CA LYS A 69 -14.10 -0.31 1.18
C LYS A 69 -13.23 -0.79 0.00
N ILE A 70 -12.73 -2.03 0.06
CA ILE A 70 -11.96 -2.65 -1.03
C ILE A 70 -12.83 -2.78 -2.30
N ASP A 71 -14.02 -3.35 -2.17
CA ASP A 71 -14.88 -3.57 -3.32
C ASP A 71 -15.38 -2.26 -3.93
N VAL A 72 -15.74 -1.27 -3.11
CA VAL A 72 -16.13 0.05 -3.59
C VAL A 72 -14.97 0.77 -4.27
N GLY A 73 -13.75 0.74 -3.70
CA GLY A 73 -12.58 1.36 -4.33
C GLY A 73 -12.28 0.77 -5.71
N TYR A 74 -12.45 -0.54 -5.88
CA TYR A 74 -12.33 -1.20 -7.18
C TYR A 74 -13.45 -0.79 -8.15
N LEU A 75 -14.71 -0.78 -7.71
CA LEU A 75 -15.83 -0.36 -8.56
C LEU A 75 -15.67 1.08 -9.03
N MET A 76 -15.10 1.94 -8.19
CA MET A 76 -14.77 3.33 -8.51
C MET A 76 -13.49 3.49 -9.35
N GLN A 77 -12.86 2.38 -9.76
CA GLN A 77 -11.64 2.35 -10.58
C GLN A 77 -10.44 3.08 -9.96
N PHE A 78 -10.34 3.13 -8.62
CA PHE A 78 -9.17 3.70 -7.96
C PHE A 78 -7.91 2.85 -8.14
N TYR A 79 -8.10 1.55 -8.42
CA TYR A 79 -7.03 0.60 -8.63
C TYR A 79 -7.49 -0.62 -9.42
N PRO A 80 -6.57 -1.35 -10.06
CA PRO A 80 -6.90 -2.49 -10.89
C PRO A 80 -7.29 -3.73 -10.09
N ALA A 81 -7.78 -4.76 -10.79
CA ALA A 81 -8.27 -6.01 -10.18
C ALA A 81 -7.18 -6.74 -9.37
N GLU A 82 -5.93 -6.63 -9.78
CA GLU A 82 -4.76 -7.17 -9.11
C GLU A 82 -4.56 -6.55 -7.73
N THR A 83 -4.72 -5.23 -7.62
CA THR A 83 -4.64 -4.50 -6.36
C THR A 83 -5.79 -4.88 -5.44
N ARG A 84 -7.00 -5.03 -5.99
CA ARG A 84 -8.15 -5.54 -5.23
C ARG A 84 -7.88 -6.93 -4.64
N ALA A 85 -7.36 -7.85 -5.46
CA ALA A 85 -7.02 -9.20 -5.01
C ALA A 85 -5.96 -9.19 -3.90
N LEU A 86 -4.93 -8.35 -4.05
CA LEU A 86 -3.89 -8.16 -3.04
C LEU A 86 -4.45 -7.60 -1.73
N LEU A 87 -5.33 -6.60 -1.78
CA LEU A 87 -5.98 -6.03 -0.60
C LEU A 87 -6.83 -7.06 0.15
N HIS A 88 -7.61 -7.87 -0.56
CA HIS A 88 -8.36 -8.95 0.08
C HIS A 88 -7.47 -10.01 0.70
N LYS A 89 -6.32 -10.31 0.09
CA LYS A 89 -5.33 -11.23 0.65
C LYS A 89 -4.74 -10.70 1.96
N ILE A 90 -4.33 -9.43 1.99
CA ILE A 90 -3.88 -8.73 3.21
C ILE A 90 -4.97 -8.74 4.29
N ARG A 91 -6.22 -8.44 3.92
CA ARG A 91 -7.37 -8.51 4.83
C ARG A 91 -7.55 -9.90 5.45
N CYS A 92 -7.42 -10.97 4.66
CA CYS A 92 -7.51 -12.34 5.16
C CYS A 92 -6.38 -12.66 6.15
N ILE A 93 -5.13 -12.28 5.84
CA ILE A 93 -3.98 -12.43 6.76
C ILE A 93 -4.25 -11.70 8.09
N ARG A 94 -4.75 -10.46 8.03
CA ARG A 94 -5.12 -9.69 9.22
C ARG A 94 -6.20 -10.38 10.04
N ASN A 95 -7.24 -10.92 9.41
CA ASN A 95 -8.33 -11.58 10.12
C ASN A 95 -7.84 -12.83 10.86
N ASP A 96 -6.98 -13.64 10.23
CA ASP A 96 -6.38 -14.80 10.88
C ASP A 96 -5.51 -14.37 12.08
N ALA A 97 -4.72 -13.30 11.93
CA ALA A 97 -3.91 -12.77 13.03
C ALA A 97 -4.74 -12.13 14.17
N ALA A 98 -5.86 -11.49 13.84
CA ALA A 98 -6.72 -10.83 14.82
C ALA A 98 -7.56 -11.83 15.62
N HIS A 99 -8.04 -12.90 14.99
CA HIS A 99 -8.92 -13.88 15.63
C HIS A 99 -8.19 -15.08 16.24
N SER A 100 -6.87 -15.19 16.06
CA SER A 100 -6.07 -16.19 16.75
C SER A 100 -6.01 -15.93 18.26
N THR A 101 -6.27 -16.98 19.05
CA THR A 101 -6.04 -17.01 20.51
C THR A 101 -4.59 -17.30 20.86
N GLU A 102 -3.85 -17.91 19.95
CA GLU A 102 -2.42 -18.24 20.09
C GLU A 102 -1.51 -17.13 19.54
N PRO A 103 -0.24 -17.06 19.96
CA PRO A 103 0.76 -16.19 19.35
C PRO A 103 0.86 -16.40 17.82
N VAL A 104 0.81 -15.31 17.07
CA VAL A 104 0.86 -15.32 15.59
C VAL A 104 2.15 -14.67 15.11
N THR A 105 2.83 -15.36 14.21
CA THR A 105 4.04 -14.89 13.51
C THR A 105 3.90 -15.14 12.01
N PHE A 106 4.82 -14.62 11.21
CA PHE A 106 4.89 -14.95 9.79
C PHE A 106 5.30 -16.41 9.52
N GLU A 107 5.75 -17.15 10.54
CA GLU A 107 6.01 -18.59 10.48
C GLU A 107 4.80 -19.46 10.86
N THR A 108 3.73 -18.87 11.39
CA THR A 108 2.48 -19.61 11.65
C THR A 108 1.97 -20.20 10.33
N PRO A 109 1.65 -21.51 10.23
CA PRO A 109 1.38 -22.18 8.96
C PRO A 109 0.33 -21.48 8.07
N THR A 110 -0.77 -21.00 8.66
CA THR A 110 -1.83 -20.29 7.94
C THR A 110 -1.38 -18.92 7.42
N ILE A 111 -0.62 -18.17 8.22
CA ILE A 111 -0.09 -16.86 7.83
C ILE A 111 0.99 -17.05 6.78
N LYS A 112 1.87 -18.03 6.95
CA LYS A 112 2.93 -18.36 6.02
C LYS A 112 2.37 -18.72 4.65
N ASP A 113 1.44 -19.67 4.60
CA ASP A 113 0.74 -20.10 3.38
C ASP A 113 0.05 -18.91 2.67
N ARG A 114 -0.68 -18.07 3.42
CA ARG A 114 -1.29 -16.87 2.84
C ARG A 114 -0.29 -15.80 2.44
N SER A 115 0.88 -15.75 3.05
CA SER A 115 1.96 -14.82 2.69
C SER A 115 2.77 -15.34 1.51
N GLU A 116 2.63 -16.63 1.16
CA GLU A 116 3.20 -17.16 -0.07
C GLU A 116 2.65 -16.39 -1.27
N ASN A 117 3.53 -16.12 -2.24
CA ASN A 117 3.21 -15.33 -3.42
C ASN A 117 2.85 -13.86 -3.16
N LEU A 118 2.88 -13.34 -1.92
CA LEU A 118 2.56 -11.94 -1.66
C LEU A 118 3.49 -10.99 -2.44
N VAL A 119 4.76 -11.37 -2.57
CA VAL A 119 5.74 -10.71 -3.46
C VAL A 119 5.23 -10.63 -4.89
N ARG A 120 4.83 -11.76 -5.45
CA ARG A 120 4.35 -11.88 -6.84
C ARG A 120 3.05 -11.12 -7.06
N ASP A 121 2.15 -11.17 -6.08
CA ASP A 121 0.87 -10.47 -6.17
C ASP A 121 1.07 -8.95 -6.06
N THR A 122 2.02 -8.51 -5.23
CA THR A 122 2.49 -7.12 -5.15
C THR A 122 3.13 -6.68 -6.46
N ASP A 123 4.01 -7.50 -7.03
CA ASP A 123 4.63 -7.28 -8.33
C ASP A 123 3.57 -7.07 -9.42
N ARG A 124 2.55 -7.93 -9.46
CA ARG A 124 1.45 -7.88 -10.42
C ARG A 124 0.59 -6.63 -10.22
N SER A 125 0.23 -6.31 -8.98
CA SER A 125 -0.49 -5.09 -8.62
C SER A 125 0.23 -3.84 -9.14
N ILE A 126 1.55 -3.74 -8.92
CA ILE A 126 2.34 -2.60 -9.42
C ILE A 126 2.30 -2.51 -10.95
N ARG A 127 2.46 -3.63 -11.68
CA ARG A 127 2.43 -3.60 -13.15
C ARG A 127 1.07 -3.15 -13.68
N ALA A 128 0.00 -3.59 -13.02
CA ALA A 128 -1.35 -3.22 -13.40
C ALA A 128 -1.61 -1.73 -13.11
N PHE A 129 -1.11 -1.22 -11.98
CA PHE A 129 -1.28 0.18 -11.59
C PHE A 129 -0.45 1.14 -12.44
N TYR A 130 0.79 0.76 -12.75
CA TYR A 130 1.75 1.55 -13.52
C TYR A 130 2.35 0.74 -14.67
N PRO A 131 1.59 0.51 -15.77
CA PRO A 131 2.02 -0.34 -16.87
C PRO A 131 3.35 0.11 -17.51
N HIS A 132 3.65 1.41 -17.46
CA HIS A 132 4.89 2.00 -17.97
C HIS A 132 6.10 1.84 -17.02
N LEU A 133 5.89 1.67 -15.71
CA LEU A 133 6.97 1.39 -14.75
C LEU A 133 7.47 -0.07 -14.86
N SER A 134 6.77 -0.93 -15.60
CA SER A 134 7.18 -2.32 -15.90
C SER A 134 8.58 -2.45 -16.50
N ARG A 135 9.11 -1.40 -17.15
CA ARG A 135 10.47 -1.39 -17.73
C ARG A 135 11.58 -1.27 -16.67
N LEU A 136 11.30 -0.70 -15.50
CA LEU A 136 12.25 -0.65 -14.38
C LEU A 136 12.53 -2.03 -13.78
N LYS A 137 11.65 -3.01 -14.00
CA LYS A 137 11.83 -4.38 -13.50
C LYS A 137 12.98 -5.18 -14.08
N LEU A 138 13.53 -4.79 -15.24
CA LEU A 138 14.78 -5.39 -15.72
C LEU A 138 15.99 -4.93 -14.90
N ALA A 139 15.91 -3.76 -14.25
CA ALA A 139 16.94 -3.26 -13.34
C ALA A 139 16.80 -3.87 -11.94
N THR A 140 15.56 -4.09 -11.46
CA THR A 140 15.29 -4.62 -10.12
C THR A 140 15.71 -6.09 -9.96
N GLN A 141 15.69 -6.89 -11.04
CA GLN A 141 16.22 -8.27 -11.00
C GLN A 141 17.76 -8.31 -10.86
N TYR A 142 18.46 -7.21 -11.18
CA TYR A 142 19.90 -7.03 -10.91
C TYR A 142 20.20 -6.42 -9.53
N ALA A 143 19.21 -5.82 -8.85
CA ALA A 143 19.39 -5.08 -7.61
C ALA A 143 19.05 -5.86 -6.32
N VAL A 144 18.60 -7.13 -6.43
CA VAL A 144 18.37 -8.04 -5.28
C VAL A 144 19.62 -8.22 -4.40
N ASN A 145 20.81 -7.83 -4.87
CA ASN A 145 22.09 -7.95 -4.14
C ASN A 145 22.80 -6.62 -3.80
N LYS A 146 22.14 -5.44 -3.87
CA LYS A 146 22.73 -4.16 -3.38
C LYS A 146 21.69 -3.23 -2.72
N PRO A 147 22.11 -2.40 -1.75
CA PRO A 147 21.20 -1.67 -0.87
C PRO A 147 20.54 -0.49 -1.60
N ALA A 148 19.20 -0.44 -1.50
CA ALA A 148 18.32 0.70 -1.77
C ALA A 148 18.26 1.19 -3.22
N GLU A 149 17.11 1.01 -3.88
CA GLU A 149 16.76 1.82 -5.05
C GLU A 149 16.29 3.21 -4.59
N ILE A 150 16.85 4.22 -5.25
CA ILE A 150 16.47 5.63 -5.17
C ILE A 150 15.34 5.86 -6.18
N PHE A 151 14.12 6.11 -5.68
CA PHE A 151 13.00 6.59 -6.48
C PHE A 151 13.14 8.09 -6.69
N ARG A 152 13.15 8.53 -7.94
CA ARG A 152 13.18 9.95 -8.30
C ARG A 152 11.75 10.45 -8.53
N VAL A 153 11.27 11.31 -7.65
CA VAL A 153 9.97 11.97 -7.75
C VAL A 153 10.19 13.41 -8.22
N LEU A 154 9.51 13.83 -9.28
CA LEU A 154 9.51 15.22 -9.76
C LEU A 154 8.49 16.00 -8.94
N ASN A 155 8.94 17.05 -8.25
CA ASN A 155 8.10 17.91 -7.43
C ASN A 155 7.47 19.03 -8.26
N ASP A 156 6.46 19.66 -7.66
CA ASP A 156 5.68 20.79 -8.18
C ASP A 156 6.52 22.04 -8.53
N ASP A 157 7.68 22.19 -7.86
CA ASP A 157 8.64 23.28 -8.10
C ASP A 157 9.68 22.93 -9.19
N GLY A 158 9.50 21.79 -9.87
CA GLY A 158 10.41 21.28 -10.89
C GLY A 158 11.66 20.58 -10.32
N THR A 159 11.78 20.44 -9.00
CA THR A 159 12.92 19.74 -8.39
C THR A 159 12.71 18.23 -8.41
N VAL A 160 13.75 17.46 -8.74
CA VAL A 160 13.73 16.00 -8.59
C VAL A 160 14.20 15.68 -7.17
N THR A 161 13.35 15.02 -6.38
CA THR A 161 13.80 14.47 -5.10
C THR A 161 13.97 12.96 -5.16
N GLU A 162 15.15 12.54 -4.71
CA GLU A 162 15.56 11.16 -4.54
C GLU A 162 15.03 10.62 -3.20
N GLY A 163 14.13 9.64 -3.23
CA GLY A 163 13.63 8.91 -2.06
C GLY A 163 14.11 7.46 -2.09
N GLN A 164 14.82 7.00 -1.07
CA GLN A 164 15.26 5.61 -0.98
C GLN A 164 14.15 4.74 -0.37
N PHE A 165 13.71 3.71 -1.08
CA PHE A 165 12.86 2.65 -0.50
C PHE A 165 13.66 1.36 -0.48
N HIS A 166 13.96 0.89 0.73
CA HIS A 166 14.40 -0.48 0.92
C HIS A 166 13.17 -1.38 0.92
N VAL A 167 12.97 -2.11 -0.18
CA VAL A 167 11.93 -3.11 -0.34
C VAL A 167 12.65 -4.46 -0.42
N SER A 168 12.72 -5.16 0.70
CA SER A 168 13.18 -6.55 0.76
C SER A 168 11.98 -7.49 0.64
N PHE A 169 12.18 -8.58 -0.09
CA PHE A 169 11.20 -9.66 -0.27
C PHE A 169 11.79 -11.00 0.20
N ASP A 170 12.79 -10.95 1.09
CA ASP A 170 13.59 -12.11 1.48
C ASP A 170 12.82 -13.10 2.36
N ASP A 171 11.79 -12.59 3.07
CA ASP A 171 10.93 -13.35 3.94
C ASP A 171 9.48 -12.82 3.91
N ALA A 172 8.55 -13.56 4.53
CA ALA A 172 7.12 -13.24 4.54
C ALA A 172 6.80 -11.92 5.26
N ARG A 173 7.53 -11.58 6.33
CA ARG A 173 7.38 -10.32 7.07
C ARG A 173 7.79 -9.13 6.21
N SER A 174 8.97 -9.22 5.62
CA SER A 174 9.53 -8.20 4.73
C SER A 174 8.63 -8.00 3.51
N SER A 175 8.10 -9.09 2.95
CA SER A 175 7.13 -9.08 1.85
C SER A 175 5.82 -8.40 2.22
N PHE A 176 5.30 -8.63 3.42
CA PHE A 176 4.09 -7.99 3.91
C PHE A 176 4.30 -6.49 4.12
N LEU A 177 5.39 -6.11 4.78
CA LEU A 177 5.74 -4.71 4.98
C LEU A 177 5.93 -3.98 3.64
N ALA A 178 6.58 -4.63 2.67
CA ALA A 178 6.72 -4.13 1.30
C ALA A 178 5.37 -3.88 0.64
N ALA A 179 4.44 -4.83 0.73
CA ALA A 179 3.09 -4.69 0.18
C ALA A 179 2.35 -3.49 0.80
N ILE A 180 2.42 -3.30 2.12
CA ILE A 180 1.83 -2.14 2.80
C ILE A 180 2.41 -0.84 2.26
N LYS A 181 3.75 -0.70 2.26
CA LYS A 181 4.43 0.52 1.78
C LYS A 181 4.06 0.87 0.33
N LEU A 182 4.03 -0.13 -0.54
CA LEU A 182 3.74 0.05 -1.96
C LEU A 182 2.27 0.41 -2.20
N LEU A 183 1.33 -0.21 -1.50
CA LEU A 183 -0.08 0.14 -1.62
C LEU A 183 -0.37 1.55 -1.11
N LEU A 184 0.27 1.97 -0.02
CA LEU A 184 0.17 3.34 0.48
C LEU A 184 0.71 4.35 -0.54
N PHE A 185 1.82 4.03 -1.20
CA PHE A 185 2.34 4.84 -2.30
C PHE A 185 1.35 4.95 -3.46
N CYS A 186 0.76 3.83 -3.88
CA CYS A 186 -0.24 3.83 -4.97
C CYS A 186 -1.47 4.68 -4.61
N PHE A 187 -1.91 4.62 -3.36
CA PHE A 187 -3.04 5.39 -2.86
C PHE A 187 -2.73 6.90 -2.76
N TYR A 188 -1.48 7.26 -2.52
CA TYR A 188 -1.05 8.66 -2.57
C TYR A 188 -1.17 9.25 -3.97
N GLU A 189 -0.66 8.54 -4.99
CA GLU A 189 -0.67 8.99 -6.39
C GLU A 189 -2.09 9.24 -6.91
N VAL A 190 -3.07 8.41 -6.51
CA VAL A 190 -4.50 8.62 -6.84
C VAL A 190 -5.04 9.93 -6.24
N ASN A 191 -4.48 10.37 -5.11
CA ASN A 191 -4.91 11.57 -4.40
C ASN A 191 -4.13 12.83 -4.84
N ALA A 192 -3.04 12.68 -5.60
CA ALA A 192 -2.29 13.81 -6.11
C ALA A 192 -3.03 14.44 -7.31
N PRO A 193 -3.09 15.78 -7.44
CA PRO A 193 -3.66 16.40 -8.62
C PRO A 193 -2.85 15.97 -9.86
N MET A 194 -3.54 15.31 -10.81
CA MET A 194 -3.03 14.70 -12.05
C MET A 194 -2.13 15.61 -12.92
N GLU A 195 -2.09 16.92 -12.67
CA GLU A 195 -1.21 17.86 -13.36
C GLU A 195 0.28 17.74 -12.97
N LYS A 196 0.60 17.10 -11.84
CA LYS A 196 1.94 17.21 -11.24
C LYS A 196 2.80 15.95 -11.31
N VAL A 197 2.24 14.81 -11.70
CA VAL A 197 2.97 13.54 -11.81
C VAL A 197 3.39 13.32 -13.27
N ARG A 198 4.41 14.05 -13.72
CA ARG A 198 5.16 13.68 -14.93
C ARG A 198 6.31 12.76 -14.52
N LEU A 199 6.15 11.46 -14.76
CA LEU A 199 7.26 10.52 -14.75
C LEU A 199 8.24 10.89 -15.88
N SER A 200 9.26 11.69 -15.56
CA SER A 200 10.38 11.91 -16.46
C SER A 200 11.20 10.63 -16.53
N LEU A 201 11.00 9.83 -17.59
CA LEU A 201 11.96 8.80 -17.95
C LEU A 201 13.29 9.50 -18.27
N PRO A 202 14.43 9.01 -17.75
CA PRO A 202 15.72 9.59 -18.10
C PRO A 202 15.91 9.53 -19.61
N ASP A 203 16.25 10.67 -20.20
CA ASP A 203 16.64 10.76 -21.60
C ASP A 203 17.78 9.75 -21.85
N LYS A 204 17.61 8.95 -22.89
CA LYS A 204 18.57 7.92 -23.30
C LYS A 204 19.91 8.61 -23.56
N ALA A 205 20.92 8.26 -22.76
CA ALA A 205 22.32 8.40 -23.14
C ALA A 205 22.69 7.31 -24.16
#